data_AF-A0A2N3AWF2-F1
#
_entry.id   AF-A0A2N3AWF2-F1
#
_cell.length_a   1.000
_cell.length_b   1.000
_cell.length_c   1.000
_cell.angle_alpha   90.00
_cell.angle_beta   90.00
_cell.angle_gamma   90.00
#
_symmetry.space_group_name_H-M   'P 1'
#
loop_
_entity.id
_entity.type
_entity.pdbx_description
1 polymer ?
#
loop_
_entity_poly.entity_id
_entity_poly.type
_entity_poly.pdbx_seq_one_letter_code
_entity_poly.pdbx_strand_id
1 'polypeptide(L)' 'MTALRALAETAKAWPFEEARKLLKRLGGKDPAKGYVLFETGYGPSGLPHIGTFG' A
#
# COMPACT_ATOMS: atom_id res chain seq x y z
N MET A 1 -11.00 -10.54 -16.66
CA MET A 1 -10.59 -9.21 -16.13
C MET A 1 -11.86 -8.40 -15.90
N THR A 2 -12.08 -7.88 -14.69
CA THR A 2 -13.23 -6.99 -14.43
C THR A 2 -12.93 -5.58 -14.96
N ALA A 3 -13.96 -4.82 -15.34
CA ALA A 3 -13.79 -3.44 -15.82
C ALA A 3 -13.07 -2.55 -14.79
N LEU A 4 -13.41 -2.70 -13.50
CA LEU A 4 -12.76 -1.99 -12.40
C LEU A 4 -11.27 -2.32 -12.26
N ARG A 5 -10.88 -3.58 -12.48
CA ARG A 5 -9.46 -3.97 -12.42
C ARG A 5 -8.65 -3.34 -13.54
N ALA A 6 -9.18 -3.31 -14.77
CA ALA A 6 -8.50 -2.66 -15.90
C ALA A 6 -8.32 -1.14 -15.68
N LEU A 7 -9.31 -0.48 -15.09
CA LEU A 7 -9.20 0.92 -14.69
C LEU A 7 -8.13 1.13 -13.61
N ALA A 8 -8.08 0.27 -12.59
CA ALA A 8 -7.06 0.32 -11.54
C ALA A 8 -5.63 0.07 -12.08
N GLU A 9 -5.48 -0.83 -13.05
CA GLU A 9 -4.19 -1.15 -13.67
C GLU A 9 -3.61 0.03 -14.47
N THR A 10 -4.46 0.87 -15.06
CA THR A 10 -4.06 2.02 -15.90
C THR A 10 -4.14 3.37 -15.20
N ALA A 11 -4.74 3.43 -14.00
CA ALA A 11 -4.86 4.65 -13.23
C ALA A 11 -3.49 5.24 -12.87
N LYS A 12 -3.36 6.55 -13.10
CA LYS A 12 -2.16 7.34 -12.81
C LYS A 12 -2.09 7.88 -11.39
N ALA A 13 -3.18 7.78 -10.62
CA ALA A 13 -3.17 8.22 -9.24
C ALA A 13 -2.21 7.36 -8.41
N TRP A 14 -1.43 8.01 -7.56
CA TRP A 14 -0.34 7.41 -6.78
C TRP A 14 -0.73 6.10 -6.05
N PRO A 15 -1.92 5.96 -5.42
CA PRO A 15 -2.29 4.71 -4.75
C PRO A 15 -2.29 3.48 -5.66
N PHE A 16 -2.66 3.64 -6.93
CA PHE A 16 -2.66 2.54 -7.89
C PHE A 16 -1.25 2.18 -8.36
N GLU A 17 -0.34 3.16 -8.40
CA GLU A 17 1.06 2.90 -8.66
C GLU A 17 1.70 2.07 -7.54
N GLU A 18 1.48 2.46 -6.28
CA GLU A 18 1.98 1.70 -5.13
C GLU A 18 1.37 0.30 -5.05
N ALA A 19 0.07 0.16 -5.32
CA ALA A 19 -0.58 -1.15 -5.39
C ALA A 19 0.08 -2.06 -6.43
N ARG A 20 0.40 -1.55 -7.64
CA ARG A 20 1.12 -2.32 -8.66
C ARG A 20 2.53 -2.73 -8.22
N LYS A 21 3.26 -1.85 -7.53
CA LYS A 21 4.59 -2.15 -6.96
C LYS A 21 4.50 -3.26 -5.92
N LEU A 22 3.50 -3.20 -5.03
CA LEU A 22 3.25 -4.23 -4.02
C LEU A 22 2.90 -5.58 -4.65
N LEU A 23 1.97 -5.63 -5.60
CA LEU A 23 1.62 -6.86 -6.31
C LEU A 23 2.84 -7.49 -7.00
N LYS A 24 3.69 -6.67 -7.64
CA LYS A 24 4.95 -7.12 -8.24
C LYS A 24 5.90 -7.72 -7.18
N ARG A 25 6.00 -7.12 -6.00
CA ARG A 25 6.83 -7.61 -4.89
C ARG A 25 6.32 -8.93 -4.31
N LEU A 26 5.01 -9.10 -4.19
CA LEU A 26 4.38 -10.32 -3.67
C LEU A 26 4.43 -11.49 -4.65
N GLY A 27 4.58 -11.20 -5.95
CA GLY A 27 4.65 -12.24 -6.99
C GLY A 27 3.36 -13.05 -7.11
N GLY A 28 2.21 -12.46 -6.75
CA GLY A 28 0.91 -13.11 -6.76
C GLY A 28 0.72 -14.19 -5.69
N LYS A 29 1.60 -14.25 -4.68
CA LYS A 29 1.48 -15.15 -3.53
C LYS A 29 1.12 -14.36 -2.28
N ASP A 30 0.24 -14.93 -1.48
CA ASP A 30 -0.07 -14.37 -0.18
C ASP A 30 1.10 -14.61 0.79
N PRO A 31 1.45 -13.64 1.66
CA PRO A 31 2.39 -13.87 2.75
C PRO A 31 1.92 -15.03 3.64
N ALA A 32 2.85 -15.70 4.34
CA ALA A 32 2.51 -16.81 5.23
C ALA A 32 1.50 -16.44 6.35
N LYS A 33 1.46 -15.16 6.73
CA LYS A 33 0.48 -14.62 7.70
C LYS A 33 -0.93 -14.44 7.11
N GLY A 34 -1.11 -14.58 5.80
CA GLY A 34 -2.38 -14.42 5.09
C GLY A 34 -2.77 -12.98 4.76
N TYR A 35 -1.93 -12.00 5.10
CA TYR A 35 -2.19 -10.58 4.82
C TYR A 35 -0.90 -9.79 4.65
N VAL A 36 -1.02 -8.63 3.99
CA VAL A 36 0.02 -7.60 3.92
C VAL A 36 -0.22 -6.61 5.06
N LEU A 37 0.75 -6.46 5.95
CA LEU A 37 0.70 -5.49 7.05
C LEU A 37 1.33 -4.17 6.59
N PHE A 38 0.56 -3.10 6.64
CA PHE A 38 1.06 -1.74 6.47
C PHE A 38 1.31 -1.14 7.85
N GLU A 39 2.53 -0.68 8.07
CA GLU A 39 2.92 -0.06 9.33
C GLU A 39 3.45 1.33 9.03
N THR A 40 3.02 2.29 9.86
CA THR A 40 3.62 3.60 9.96
C THR A 40 4.25 3.72 11.34
N GLY A 41 5.19 4.63 11.51
CA GLY A 41 5.91 4.81 12.76
C GLY A 41 6.36 6.25 12.93
N TYR A 42 6.52 6.67 14.18
CA TYR A 42 7.00 7.99 14.52
C TYR A 42 8.32 7.92 15.27
N GLY A 43 9.20 8.88 15.00
CA GLY A 43 10.47 9.00 15.68
C GLY A 43 10.30 9.43 17.14
N PRO A 44 11.22 9.07 18.04
CA PRO A 44 11.15 9.42 19.46
C PRO A 44 11.47 10.91 19.74
N SER A 45 11.76 11.71 18.72
CA SER A 45 12.29 13.07 18.82
C SER A 45 11.25 14.15 19.19
N GLY A 46 10.00 13.78 19.50
CA GLY A 46 8.96 14.73 19.89
C GLY A 46 7.62 14.07 20.18
N LEU A 47 6.69 14.86 20.74
CA LEU A 47 5.30 14.43 20.92
C LEU A 47 4.62 14.28 19.55
N PRO A 48 3.80 13.23 19.34
CA PRO A 48 2.98 13.11 18.15
C PRO A 48 2.10 14.35 17.96
N HIS A 49 2.01 14.81 16.72
CA HIS A 49 1.11 15.89 16.33
C HIS A 49 0.12 15.39 15.27
N ILE A 50 -0.80 16.24 14.84
CA ILE A 50 -1.87 15.84 13.90
C ILE A 50 -1.35 15.20 12.60
N GLY A 51 -0.14 15.55 12.15
CA GLY A 51 0.49 15.00 10.95
C GLY A 51 1.14 13.62 11.15
N THR A 52 1.23 13.13 12.38
CA THR A 52 1.83 11.82 12.71
C THR A 52 0.86 10.66 12.47
N PHE A 53 -0.45 10.93 12.38
CA PHE A 53 -1.50 9.92 12.20
C PHE A 53 -1.84 9.62 10.73
N GLY A 54 -0.96 10.05 9.81
CA GLY A 54 -1.10 9.87 8.37
C GLY A 54 -0.74 8.48 7.88
#